data_AF-A0A522S587-F1
#
_entry.id   AF-A0A522S587-F1
#
_cell.length_a   1.000
_cell.length_b   1.000
_cell.length_c   1.000
_cell.angle_alpha   90.00
_cell.angle_beta   90.00
_cell.angle_gamma   90.00
#
_symmetry.space_group_name_H-M   'P 1'
#
loop_
_entity.id
_entity.type
_entity.pdbx_description
1 polymer ?
#
loop_
_entity_poly.entity_id
_entity_poly.type
_entity_poly.pdbx_seq_one_letter_code
_entity_poly.pdbx_strand_id
1 'polypeptide(L)' 'MHLSPRQDEIIRIAKENGRVLVEELALHFDITPQTIRRDLNDLCDQRLLTRIHGGALFASGV' A
#
# COMPACT_ATOMS: atom_id res chain seq x y z
N MET A 1 11.25 -13.24 -0.27
CA MET A 1 10.23 -12.37 0.37
C MET A 1 8.89 -12.73 -0.24
N HIS A 2 7.87 -12.98 0.57
CA HIS A 2 6.56 -13.40 0.04
C HIS A 2 5.54 -12.34 0.43
N LEU A 3 4.96 -11.68 -0.57
CA LEU A 3 3.88 -10.74 -0.38
C LEU A 3 2.58 -11.52 -0.19
N SER A 4 1.72 -11.03 0.71
CA SER A 4 0.35 -11.53 0.76
C SER A 4 -0.41 -11.09 -0.50
N PRO A 5 -1.48 -11.81 -0.90
CA PRO A 5 -2.30 -11.42 -2.04
C PRO A 5 -2.81 -9.97 -1.95
N ARG A 6 -3.13 -9.49 -0.74
CA ARG A 6 -3.55 -8.10 -0.50
C ARG A 6 -2.41 -7.10 -0.71
N GLN A 7 -1.20 -7.43 -0.25
CA GLN A 7 -0.03 -6.57 -0.47
C GLN A 7 0.33 -6.48 -1.96
N ASP A 8 0.26 -7.60 -2.70
CA ASP A 8 0.44 -7.60 -4.15
C ASP A 8 -0.59 -6.71 -4.85
N GLU A 9 -1.86 -6.78 -4.44
CA GLU A 9 -2.91 -5.94 -4.99
C GLU A 9 -2.74 -4.46 -4.63
N ILE A 10 -2.33 -4.13 -3.41
CA ILE A 10 -2.01 -2.75 -3.00
C ILE A 10 -0.91 -2.17 -3.89
N ILE A 11 0.15 -2.94 -4.18
CA ILE A 11 1.22 -2.51 -5.09
C ILE A 11 0.66 -2.29 -6.50
N ARG A 12 -0.21 -3.18 -6.99
CA ARG A 12 -0.84 -3.03 -8.31
C ARG A 12 -1.64 -1.73 -8.39
N ILE A 13 -2.50 -1.46 -7.41
CA ILE A 13 -3.29 -0.22 -7.35
C ILE A 13 -2.36 1.00 -7.29
N ALA A 14 -1.29 0.95 -6.49
CA ALA A 14 -0.31 2.03 -6.40
C ALA A 14 0.43 2.26 -7.73
N LYS A 15 0.74 1.21 -8.50
CA LYS A 15 1.36 1.32 -9.84
C LYS A 15 0.43 1.97 -10.84
N GLU A 16 -0.86 1.61 -10.82
CA GLU A 16 -1.86 2.14 -11.74
C GLU A 16 -2.22 3.60 -11.42
N ASN A 17 -2.35 3.94 -10.14
CA ASN A 17 -2.84 5.24 -9.68
C ASN A 17 -1.72 6.20 -9.21
N GLY A 18 -0.47 5.74 -9.18
CA GLY A 18 0.69 6.44 -8.62
C GLY A 18 0.74 6.47 -7.08
N ARG A 19 -0.42 6.35 -6.42
CA ARG A 19 -0.56 6.35 -4.95
C ARG A 19 -1.74 5.51 -4.48
N VAL A 20 -1.75 5.24 -3.19
CA VAL A 20 -2.89 4.65 -2.47
C VAL A 20 -3.12 5.39 -1.16
N LEU A 21 -4.38 5.50 -0.74
CA LEU A 21 -4.78 6.07 0.54
C LEU A 21 -5.32 4.96 1.47
N VAL A 22 -5.04 5.10 2.77
CA VAL A 22 -5.43 4.12 3.79
C VAL A 22 -6.94 3.89 3.80
N GLU A 23 -7.72 4.98 3.83
CA GLU A 23 -9.18 4.91 3.94
C GLU A 23 -9.81 4.30 2.68
N GLU A 24 -9.26 4.59 1.49
CA GLU A 24 -9.74 4.01 0.22
C GLU A 24 -9.48 2.51 0.17
N LEU A 25 -8.28 2.06 0.55
CA LEU A 25 -7.96 0.64 0.59
C LEU A 25 -8.75 -0.10 1.68
N ALA A 26 -9.00 0.54 2.83
CA ALA A 26 -9.79 -0.04 3.91
C ALA A 26 -11.22 -0.35 3.43
N LEU A 27 -11.82 0.58 2.69
CA LEU A 27 -13.12 0.38 2.04
C LEU A 27 -13.07 -0.68 0.93
N HIS A 28 -12.04 -0.64 0.07
CA HIS A 28 -11.88 -1.60 -1.04
C HIS A 28 -11.76 -3.05 -0.57
N PHE A 29 -11.02 -3.29 0.52
CA PHE A 29 -10.79 -4.63 1.06
C PHE A 29 -11.78 -5.02 2.16
N ASP A 30 -12.70 -4.14 2.55
CA ASP A 30 -13.62 -4.31 3.70
C ASP A 30 -12.90 -4.69 5.00
N ILE A 31 -11.84 -3.95 5.33
CA ILE A 31 -11.05 -4.16 6.55
C ILE A 31 -10.73 -2.85 7.26
N THR A 32 -10.22 -2.95 8.49
CA THR A 32 -9.89 -1.74 9.25
C THR A 32 -8.72 -0.95 8.63
N PRO A 33 -8.72 0.39 8.76
CA PRO A 33 -7.58 1.23 8.43
C PRO A 33 -6.27 0.81 9.12
N GLN A 34 -6.34 0.22 10.32
CA GLN A 34 -5.15 -0.28 11.04
C GLN A 34 -4.48 -1.44 10.29
N THR A 35 -5.26 -2.35 9.70
CA THR A 35 -4.72 -3.46 8.89
C THR A 35 -4.00 -2.91 7.67
N ILE A 36 -4.61 -1.95 6.96
CA ILE A 36 -3.97 -1.30 5.81
C ILE A 36 -2.71 -0.53 6.21
N ARG A 37 -2.71 0.20 7.32
CA ARG A 37 -1.51 0.89 7.81
C ARG A 37 -0.36 -0.08 8.07
N ARG A 38 -0.66 -1.28 8.59
CA ARG A 38 0.33 -2.35 8.76
C ARG A 38 0.86 -2.84 7.42
N ASP A 39 -0.01 -3.16 6.46
CA ASP A 39 0.42 -3.59 5.13
C ASP A 39 1.29 -2.52 4.44
N LEU A 40 0.91 -1.24 4.52
CA LEU A 40 1.68 -0.13 3.96
C LEU A 40 3.00 0.10 4.71
N ASN A 41 3.08 -0.10 6.02
CA ASN A 41 4.35 -0.08 6.75
C ASN A 41 5.27 -1.19 6.21
N ASP A 42 4.79 -2.43 6.17
CA ASP A 42 5.58 -3.59 5.74
C ASP A 42 6.10 -3.42 4.31
N LEU A 43 5.30 -2.86 3.40
CA LEU A 43 5.69 -2.56 2.02
C LEU A 43 6.71 -1.41 1.91
N CYS A 44 6.61 -0.40 2.78
CA CYS A 44 7.57 0.71 2.83
C CYS A 44 8.91 0.27 3.44
N ASP A 45 8.90 -0.57 4.46
CA ASP A 45 10.12 -1.15 5.04
C ASP A 45 10.88 -1.99 3.99
N GLN A 46 10.15 -2.59 3.06
CA GLN A 46 10.68 -3.31 1.91
C GLN A 46 11.10 -2.41 0.73
N ARG A 47 10.92 -1.08 0.86
CA ARG A 47 11.15 -0.08 -0.20
C ARG A 47 10.33 -0.30 -1.48
N LEU A 48 9.22 -1.04 -1.39
CA LEU A 48 8.29 -1.25 -2.52
C LEU A 48 7.35 -0.06 -2.69
N LEU A 49 7.07 0.65 -1.61
CA LEU A 49 6.29 1.89 -1.58
C LEU A 49 7.02 2.97 -0.77
N THR A 50 6.66 4.23 -0.97
CA THR A 50 7.15 5.37 -0.17
C THR A 50 6.02 5.99 0.64
N ARG A 51 6.24 6.23 1.94
CA ARG A 51 5.22 6.77 2.84
C ARG A 51 4.82 8.21 2.49
N ILE A 52 3.53 8.50 2.64
CA ILE A 52 2.96 9.86 2.69
C ILE A 52 1.95 9.96 3.83
N HIS A 53 1.46 11.17 4.11
CA HIS A 53 0.39 11.34 5.11
C HIS A 53 -0.88 10.61 4.63
N GLY A 54 -1.35 9.65 5.42
CA GLY A 54 -2.57 8.89 5.13
C GLY A 54 -2.47 7.83 4.03
N GLY A 55 -1.27 7.52 3.51
CA GLY A 55 -1.13 6.59 2.38
C GLY A 55 0.31 6.26 2.00
N ALA A 56 0.49 5.79 0.77
CA ALA A 56 1.81 5.52 0.20
C ALA A 56 1.83 5.75 -1.33
N LEU A 57 3.00 6.08 -1.87
CA LEU A 57 3.28 6.22 -3.29
C LEU A 57 3.96 4.95 -3.82
N PHE A 58 3.73 4.62 -5.09
CA PHE A 58 4.56 3.61 -5.74
C PHE A 58 6.01 4.13 -5.81
N ALA A 59 6.95 3.35 -5.29
CA ALA A 59 8.37 3.69 -5.38
C ALA A 59 8.82 3.46 -6.82
N SER A 60 8.50 4.40 -7.72
CA SER A 60 9.14 4.44 -9.04
C SER A 60 10.56 4.93 -8.82
N GLY A 61 11.48 3.98 -8.61
CA GLY A 61 12.89 4.24 -8.77
C GLY A 61 13.15 4.72 -10.19
N VAL A 62 13.91 5.80 -10.31
CA VAL A 62 14.60 6.23 -11.54
C VAL A 62 15.46 5.08 -12.06
#